data_AF-A0A1H7BKQ8-F1
#
_entry.id   AF-A0A1H7BKQ8-F1
#
_cell.length_a   1.000
_cell.length_b   1.000
_cell.length_c   1.000
_cell.angle_alpha   90.00
_cell.angle_beta   90.00
_cell.angle_gamma   90.00
#
_symmetry.space_group_name_H-M   'P 1'
#
loop_
_entity.id
_entity.type
_entity.pdbx_description
1 polymer ?
#
loop_
_entity_poly.entity_id
_entity_poly.type
_entity_poly.pdbx_seq_one_letter_code
_entity_poly.pdbx_strand_id
1 'polypeptide(L)' 'MGLRDFLSRRRKTAESSDLEAAWVELRQTIDDSKVTSFRACSRNGRSWAEDPEAVRAIAATIGRIMKDTAEGPKDSPAR' A
#
# COMPACT_ATOMS: atom_id res chain seq x y z
N MET A 1 -19.67 -22.82 -21.56
CA MET A 1 -18.97 -21.85 -20.68
C MET A 1 -20.00 -20.92 -20.05
N GLY A 2 -20.05 -20.83 -18.71
CA GLY A 2 -21.09 -20.07 -18.01
C GLY A 2 -20.72 -18.60 -17.74
N LEU A 3 -21.73 -17.74 -17.59
CA LEU A 3 -21.59 -16.33 -17.22
C LEU A 3 -20.78 -16.12 -15.92
N ARG A 4 -20.85 -17.09 -15.00
CA ARG A 4 -20.12 -17.12 -13.73
C ARG A 4 -18.60 -17.20 -13.90
N ASP A 5 -18.12 -17.93 -14.90
CA ASP A 5 -16.69 -18.05 -15.21
C ASP A 5 -16.12 -16.74 -15.78
N PHE A 6 -16.90 -16.07 -16.63
CA PHE A 6 -16.53 -14.77 -17.20
C PHE A 6 -16.41 -13.67 -16.14
N LEU A 7 -17.38 -13.58 -15.23
CA LEU A 7 -17.35 -12.60 -14.14
C LEU A 7 -16.22 -12.87 -13.14
N SER A 8 -15.89 -14.14 -12.90
CA SER A 8 -14.77 -14.51 -12.03
C SER A 8 -13.41 -14.19 -12.68
N ARG A 9 -13.27 -14.44 -13.98
CA ARG A 9 -12.07 -14.08 -14.75
C ARG A 9 -11.87 -12.57 -14.80
N ARG A 10 -12.92 -11.79 -15.09
CA ARG A 10 -12.84 -10.31 -15.11
C ARG A 10 -12.43 -9.74 -13.76
N ARG A 11 -13.01 -10.22 -12.65
CA ARG A 11 -12.60 -9.80 -11.30
C ARG A 11 -11.13 -10.09 -11.03
N LYS A 12 -10.65 -11.29 -11.38
CA LYS A 12 -9.24 -11.65 -11.18
C LYS A 12 -8.28 -10.74 -11.95
N THR A 13 -8.61 -10.35 -13.18
CA THR A 13 -7.82 -9.39 -13.97
C THR A 13 -7.91 -7.95 -13.44
N ALA A 14 -9.06 -7.54 -12.89
CA ALA A 14 -9.21 -6.23 -12.27
C ALA A 14 -8.38 -6.12 -10.99
N GLU A 15 -8.43 -7.15 -10.14
CA GLU A 15 -7.63 -7.26 -8.91
C GLU A 15 -6.12 -7.17 -9.20
N SER A 16 -5.63 -7.86 -10.24
CA SER A 16 -4.22 -7.75 -10.65
C SER A 16 -3.86 -6.36 -11.18
N SER A 17 -4.77 -5.69 -11.89
CA SER A 17 -4.50 -4.34 -12.40
C SER A 17 -4.48 -3.29 -11.28
N ASP A 18 -5.37 -3.42 -10.29
CA ASP A 18 -5.40 -2.54 -9.13
C ASP A 18 -4.17 -2.75 -8.23
N LEU A 19 -3.70 -4.00 -8.15
CA LEU A 19 -2.48 -4.36 -7.42
C LEU A 19 -1.25 -3.69 -8.04
N GLU A 20 -1.07 -3.80 -9.36
CA GLU A 20 0.04 -3.14 -10.06
C GLU A 20 -0.01 -1.61 -9.89
N ALA A 21 -1.20 -1.00 -9.98
CA ALA A 21 -1.37 0.42 -9.74
C ALA A 21 -0.99 0.83 -8.32
N ALA A 22 -1.43 0.07 -7.31
CA ALA A 22 -1.06 0.29 -5.91
C ALA A 22 0.45 0.14 -5.69
N TRP A 23 1.11 -0.80 -6.38
CA TRP A 23 2.57 -0.96 -6.34
C TRP A 23 3.31 0.21 -6.95
N VAL A 24 2.81 0.79 -8.06
CA VAL A 24 3.37 1.99 -8.66
C VAL A 24 3.26 3.18 -7.71
N GLU A 25 2.09 3.39 -7.09
CA GLU A 25 1.89 4.44 -6.08
C GLU A 25 2.83 4.27 -4.88
N LEU A 26 2.96 3.03 -4.38
CA LEU A 26 3.86 2.70 -3.29
C LEU A 26 5.32 2.98 -3.67
N ARG A 27 5.74 2.58 -4.88
CA ARG A 27 7.11 2.81 -5.36
C ARG A 27 7.41 4.31 -5.48
N GLN A 28 6.49 5.09 -6.03
CA GLN A 28 6.63 6.55 -6.13
C GLN A 28 6.72 7.19 -4.74
N THR A 29 5.86 6.75 -3.82
CA THR A 29 5.88 7.24 -2.43
C THR A 29 7.20 6.87 -1.76
N ILE A 30 7.71 5.66 -1.94
CA ILE A 30 9.00 5.22 -1.38
C ILE A 30 10.16 5.98 -2.01
N ASP A 31 10.13 6.28 -3.31
CA ASP A 31 11.21 7.02 -4.00
C ASP A 31 11.29 8.47 -3.50
N ASP A 32 10.12 9.09 -3.28
CA ASP A 32 10.00 10.41 -2.67
C ASP A 32 10.35 10.40 -1.16
N SER A 33 10.10 9.27 -0.50
CA SER A 33 10.41 9.07 0.91
C SER A 33 11.88 8.65 1.08
N LYS A 34 12.55 9.07 2.16
CA LYS A 34 13.89 8.55 2.49
C LYS A 34 13.87 7.11 3.04
N VAL A 35 12.85 6.32 2.70
CA VAL A 35 12.62 4.97 3.21
C VAL A 35 13.52 4.00 2.46
N THR A 36 14.57 3.53 3.12
CA THR A 36 15.53 2.57 2.55
C THR A 36 15.05 1.13 2.62
N SER A 37 14.17 0.81 3.57
CA SER A 37 13.58 -0.51 3.75
C SER A 37 12.31 -0.41 4.60
N PHE A 38 11.30 -1.22 4.27
CA PHE A 38 10.16 -1.44 5.14
C PHE A 38 9.77 -2.92 5.13
N ARG A 39 9.23 -3.39 6.25
CA ARG A 39 8.75 -4.76 6.41
C ARG A 39 7.33 -4.71 6.95
N ALA A 40 6.38 -5.18 6.15
CA ALA A 40 5.01 -5.36 6.59
C ALA A 40 4.74 -6.83 6.92
N CYS A 41 4.05 -7.06 8.04
CA CYS A 41 3.58 -8.36 8.46
C CYS A 41 2.13 -8.55 8.01
N SER A 42 1.82 -9.72 7.48
CA SER A 42 0.43 -10.07 7.21
C SER A 42 -0.31 -10.41 8.51
N ARG A 43 -1.51 -9.86 8.70
CA ARG A 43 -2.38 -10.15 9.84
C ARG A 43 -3.20 -11.45 9.66
N ASN A 44 -3.52 -11.82 8.42
CA ASN A 44 -4.45 -12.93 8.11
C ASN A 44 -3.78 -14.08 7.35
N GLY A 45 -2.45 -14.11 7.28
CA GLY A 45 -1.69 -15.14 6.57
C GLY A 45 -1.64 -14.98 5.04
N ARG A 46 -2.35 -13.99 4.47
CA ARG A 46 -2.20 -13.59 3.06
C ARG A 46 -1.12 -12.55 2.91
N SER A 47 -0.21 -12.72 1.96
CA SER A 47 0.82 -11.70 1.74
C SER A 47 0.17 -10.35 1.49
N TRP A 48 0.55 -9.33 2.26
CA TRP A 48 0.08 -7.96 2.04
C TRP A 48 0.46 -7.47 0.63
N ALA A 49 1.52 -8.05 0.05
CA ALA A 49 2.00 -7.76 -1.30
C ALA A 49 1.06 -8.25 -2.42
N GLU A 50 0.09 -9.12 -2.10
CA GLU A 50 -0.90 -9.66 -3.04
C GLU A 50 -2.26 -8.97 -2.91
N ASP A 51 -2.40 -8.04 -1.96
CA ASP A 51 -3.65 -7.37 -1.66
C ASP A 51 -3.55 -5.88 -2.01
N PRO A 52 -4.31 -5.39 -3.01
CA PRO A 52 -4.20 -4.01 -3.49
C PRO A 52 -4.54 -2.98 -2.40
N GLU A 53 -5.51 -3.29 -1.53
CA GLU A 53 -5.91 -2.42 -0.42
C GLU A 53 -4.78 -2.31 0.62
N ALA A 54 -4.14 -3.43 0.97
CA ALA A 54 -3.01 -3.45 1.88
C ALA A 54 -1.80 -2.69 1.34
N VAL A 55 -1.45 -2.87 0.05
CA VAL A 55 -0.36 -2.13 -0.61
C VAL A 55 -0.65 -0.63 -0.58
N ARG A 56 -1.89 -0.22 -0.90
CA ARG A 56 -2.30 1.19 -0.87
C ARG A 56 -2.31 1.76 0.55
N ALA A 57 -2.75 1.00 1.55
CA ALA A 57 -2.71 1.42 2.94
C ALA A 57 -1.27 1.66 3.44
N ILE A 58 -0.31 0.84 3.01
CA ILE A 58 1.11 1.03 3.31
C ILE A 58 1.63 2.30 2.64
N ALA A 59 1.33 2.53 1.36
CA ALA A 59 1.72 3.75 0.65
C ALA A 59 1.17 5.00 1.37
N ALA A 60 -0.11 4.99 1.73
CA ALA A 60 -0.73 6.08 2.49
C ALA A 60 -0.08 6.32 3.86
N THR A 61 0.32 5.24 4.55
CA THR A 61 1.02 5.34 5.84
C THR A 61 2.40 5.96 5.68
N ILE A 62 3.18 5.54 4.68
CA ILE A 62 4.50 6.11 4.40
C ILE A 62 4.38 7.59 4.04
N GLY A 63 3.46 7.94 3.14
CA GLY A 63 3.21 9.33 2.77
C GLY A 63 2.78 10.20 3.95
N ARG A 64 1.98 9.65 4.88
CA ARG A 64 1.62 10.34 6.13
C ARG A 64 2.83 10.57 7.03
N ILE A 65 3.68 9.57 7.25
CA ILE A 65 4.88 9.69 8.07
C ILE A 65 5.83 10.74 7.48
N MET A 66 6.01 10.77 6.16
CA MET A 66 6.82 11.79 5.50
C MET A 66 6.25 13.20 5.68
N LYS A 67 4.93 13.37 5.54
CA LYS A 67 4.27 14.66 5.83
C LYS A 67 4.46 15.10 7.29
N ASP A 68 4.26 14.19 8.24
CA ASP A 68 4.47 14.46 9.67
C ASP A 68 5.94 14.84 9.96
N THR A 69 6.88 14.15 9.32
CA THR A 69 8.32 14.43 9.45
C THR A 69 8.72 15.76 8.80
N ALA A 70 8.07 16.12 7.69
CA ALA A 70 8.28 17.39 6.99
C ALA A 70 7.72 18.60 7.77
N GLU A 71 6.70 18.39 8.60
CA GLU A 71 6.14 19.43 9.49
C GLU A 71 7.00 19.69 10.75
N GLY A 72 8.08 18.91 10.93
CA GLY A 72 9.00 18.99 12.06
C GLY A 72 8.45 18.28 13.31
N PRO A 73 9.31 17.66 14.13
CA PRO A 73 8.87 17.04 15.38
C PRO A 73 8.21 18.11 16.24
N LYS A 74 6.90 17.97 16.49
CA LYS A 74 6.25 18.67 17.60
C LYS A 74 6.73 18.01 18.89
N ASP A 75 7.97 18.34 19.25
CA ASP A 75 8.53 18.21 20.59
C ASP A 75 7.57 18.94 21.53
N SER A 76 6.57 18.21 22.00
CA SER A 76 5.73 18.64 23.10
C SER A 76 6.51 18.22 24.33
N PRO A 77 7.16 19.14 25.07
CA PRO A 77 7.84 18.76 26.29
C PRO A 77 6.75 18.21 27.22
N ALA A 78 6.92 16.95 27.62
CA ALA A 78 6.10 16.34 28.65
C ALA A 78 6.20 17.24 29.90
N ARG A 79 5.06 17.81 30.30
CA ARG A 79 4.92 18.53 31.56
C ARG A 79 4.34 17.60 32.62
#